data_AF-F9MPB9-F1
#
_entry.id   AF-F9MPB9-F1
#
_cell.length_a   1.000
_cell.length_b   1.000
_cell.length_c   1.000
_cell.angle_alpha   90.00
_cell.angle_beta   90.00
_cell.angle_gamma   90.00
#
_symmetry.space_group_name_H-M   'P 1'
#
loop_
_entity.id
_entity.type
_entity.pdbx_description
1 polymer ?
#
loop_
_entity_poly.entity_id
_entity_poly.type
_entity_poly.pdbx_seq_one_letter_code
_entity_poly.pdbx_strand_id
1 'polypeptide(L)'
;MLPEFYAHITIKPGKTSAVTIFFIPKLPVVRQVEANVESEHVPQLLFLQAQRNVANKYAGLEGLPIDFIKRHSMAIQEQIYKDMSEQGVIRRYKINVTPKLFVGEKTQIYLQAKTRIYDIRGLVYMDIGRTQNQYIGETVLQAHLGRKIGTQHEVFTDVQLRPGNFTWNMRLGYFCQAKRVQLGIRYETADETVHVFGNVDWQKRWQWRWDRNMTMKRNEWGFRHRMRNYLGIEYVVSSTDHWIRLLGYM
;
A
#
# COMPACT_ATOMS: atom_id res chain seq x y z
N MET A 1 12.65 -13.76 -36.01
CA MET A 1 11.33 -13.67 -36.67
C MET A 1 10.26 -13.26 -35.66
N LEU A 2 9.25 -12.51 -36.09
CA LEU A 2 8.08 -12.10 -35.29
C LEU A 2 6.87 -12.99 -35.67
N PRO A 3 6.79 -14.24 -35.17
CA PRO A 3 5.74 -15.18 -35.58
C PRO A 3 4.32 -14.70 -35.25
N GLU A 4 4.19 -13.73 -34.35
CA GLU A 4 2.92 -13.17 -33.89
C GLU A 4 2.37 -12.06 -34.80
N PHE A 5 3.07 -11.72 -35.89
CA PHE A 5 2.65 -10.70 -36.85
C PHE A 5 2.63 -11.29 -38.26
N TYR A 6 1.69 -10.82 -39.09
CA TYR A 6 1.77 -10.98 -40.54
C TYR A 6 2.60 -9.82 -41.09
N ALA A 7 3.63 -10.14 -41.88
CA ALA A 7 4.42 -9.14 -42.57
C ALA A 7 3.85 -8.89 -43.97
N HIS A 8 3.55 -7.64 -44.29
CA HIS A 8 3.20 -7.20 -45.64
C HIS A 8 4.31 -6.27 -46.14
N ILE A 9 4.97 -6.64 -47.23
CA ILE A 9 6.12 -5.92 -47.77
C ILE A 9 5.73 -5.31 -49.11
N THR A 10 5.84 -3.99 -49.23
CA THR A 10 5.65 -3.26 -50.48
C THR A 10 6.99 -2.69 -50.91
N ILE A 11 7.42 -3.01 -52.13
CA ILE A 11 8.66 -2.50 -52.71
C ILE A 11 8.30 -1.53 -53.83
N LYS A 12 8.80 -0.29 -53.75
CA LYS A 12 8.72 0.69 -54.83
C LYS A 12 10.06 0.74 -55.57
N PRO A 13 10.16 0.15 -56.77
CA PRO A 13 11.40 0.14 -57.53
C PRO A 13 11.75 1.54 -58.08
N GLY A 14 13.04 1.88 -58.06
CA GLY A 14 13.60 3.15 -58.53
C GLY A 14 15.14 3.14 -58.42
N LYS A 15 15.83 4.24 -58.75
CA LYS A 15 17.30 4.36 -58.57
C LYS A 15 17.75 4.05 -57.14
N THR A 16 16.90 4.38 -56.17
CA THR A 16 16.95 3.87 -54.80
C THR A 16 15.62 3.17 -54.54
N SER A 17 15.65 1.87 -54.24
CA SER A 17 14.42 1.13 -53.94
C SER A 17 13.93 1.46 -52.54
N ALA A 18 12.69 1.90 -52.41
CA ALA A 18 12.05 2.14 -51.11
C ALA A 18 11.23 0.91 -50.73
N VAL A 19 11.51 0.35 -49.55
CA VAL A 19 10.81 -0.81 -49.00
C VAL A 19 9.97 -0.36 -47.82
N THR A 20 8.66 -0.59 -47.89
CA THR A 20 7.72 -0.35 -46.78
C THR A 20 7.28 -1.70 -46.24
N ILE A 21 7.48 -1.93 -44.94
CA ILE A 21 7.08 -3.16 -44.26
C ILE A 21 6.00 -2.82 -43.24
N PHE A 22 4.83 -3.44 -43.38
CA PHE A 22 3.74 -3.37 -42.42
C PHE A 22 3.66 -4.66 -41.62
N PHE A 23 3.48 -4.54 -40.31
CA PHE A 23 3.26 -5.67 -39.42
C PHE A 23 1.83 -5.63 -38.89
N ILE A 24 1.02 -6.62 -39.27
CA ILE A 24 -0.37 -6.75 -38.81
C ILE A 24 -0.38 -7.76 -37.66
N PRO A 25 -0.86 -7.39 -36.45
CA PRO A 25 -0.85 -8.27 -35.30
C PRO A 25 -1.82 -9.45 -35.48
N LYS A 26 -1.39 -10.64 -35.09
CA LYS A 26 -2.29 -11.79 -34.96
C LYS A 26 -3.15 -11.62 -33.71
N LEU A 27 -4.41 -12.00 -33.82
CA LEU A 27 -5.31 -12.09 -32.67
C LEU A 27 -4.93 -13.29 -31.79
N PRO A 28 -5.16 -13.22 -30.47
CA PRO A 28 -5.72 -12.08 -29.73
C PRO A 28 -4.67 -10.99 -29.41
N VAL A 29 -5.13 -9.73 -29.32
CA VAL A 29 -4.31 -8.55 -28.99
C VAL A 29 -4.71 -7.96 -27.64
N VAL A 30 -3.79 -7.23 -27.01
CA VAL A 30 -4.11 -6.44 -25.81
C VAL A 30 -5.00 -5.27 -26.20
N ARG A 31 -6.11 -5.09 -25.49
CA ARG A 31 -7.06 -4.00 -25.71
C ARG A 31 -6.95 -2.91 -24.65
N GLN A 32 -6.44 -3.26 -23.48
CA GLN A 32 -6.35 -2.34 -22.36
C GLN A 32 -5.15 -2.68 -21.48
N VAL A 33 -4.42 -1.66 -21.06
CA VAL A 33 -3.35 -1.77 -20.07
C VAL A 33 -3.71 -0.98 -18.82
N GLU A 34 -3.69 -1.65 -17.66
CA GLU A 34 -3.88 -1.02 -16.36
C GLU A 34 -2.65 -1.25 -15.48
N ALA A 35 -2.19 -0.20 -14.80
CA ALA A 35 -1.19 -0.33 -13.75
C ALA A 35 -1.88 -0.20 -12.39
N ASN A 36 -1.53 -1.05 -11.42
CA ASN A 36 -2.03 -1.02 -10.05
C ASN A 36 -0.85 -1.09 -9.07
N VAL A 37 -0.90 -0.34 -7.98
CA VAL A 37 0.14 -0.35 -6.95
C VAL A 37 -0.41 -0.97 -5.67
N GLU A 38 0.30 -1.96 -5.14
CA GLU A 38 0.02 -2.54 -3.84
C GLU A 38 1.16 -2.16 -2.88
N SER A 39 0.82 -1.45 -1.80
CA SER A 39 1.76 -1.06 -0.76
C SER A 39 1.14 -1.27 0.63
N GLU A 40 1.92 -1.85 1.53
CA GLU A 40 1.49 -2.16 2.91
C GLU A 40 1.95 -1.11 3.92
N HIS A 41 3.06 -0.42 3.66
CA HIS A 41 3.75 0.46 4.61
C HIS A 41 3.87 1.92 4.12
N VAL A 42 3.28 2.22 2.97
CA VAL A 42 3.33 3.55 2.36
C VAL A 42 1.97 3.79 1.70
N PRO A 43 1.35 4.98 1.85
CA PRO A 43 0.04 5.23 1.25
C PRO A 43 0.09 5.10 -0.26
N GLN A 44 -0.92 4.42 -0.85
CA GLN A 44 -1.01 4.24 -2.30
C GLN A 44 -1.05 5.58 -3.06
N LEU A 45 -1.59 6.62 -2.42
CA LEU A 45 -1.66 7.98 -2.96
C LEU A 45 -0.30 8.54 -3.37
N LEU A 46 0.79 8.18 -2.68
CA LEU A 46 2.15 8.63 -3.01
C LEU A 46 2.65 8.04 -4.34
N PHE A 47 2.03 6.98 -4.83
CA PHE A 47 2.39 6.31 -6.08
C PHE A 47 1.46 6.66 -7.24
N LEU A 48 0.47 7.55 -7.09
CA LEU A 48 -0.47 7.87 -8.16
C LEU A 48 0.23 8.42 -9.41
N GLN A 49 1.18 9.33 -9.23
CA GLN A 49 1.97 9.86 -10.34
C GLN A 49 2.84 8.76 -10.97
N ALA A 50 3.41 7.88 -10.14
CA ALA A 50 4.22 6.75 -10.59
C ALA A 50 3.44 5.78 -11.47
N GLN A 51 2.24 5.43 -11.00
CA GLN A 51 1.29 4.54 -11.66
C GLN A 51 0.83 5.13 -12.99
N ARG A 52 0.47 6.42 -13.04
CA ARG A 52 0.10 7.12 -14.28
C ARG A 52 1.24 7.15 -15.29
N ASN A 53 2.46 7.44 -14.85
CA ASN A 53 3.63 7.46 -15.72
C ASN A 53 3.90 6.09 -16.35
N VAL A 54 3.80 5.01 -15.56
CA VAL A 54 3.92 3.63 -16.08
C VAL A 54 2.77 3.31 -17.03
N ALA A 55 1.51 3.55 -16.64
CA ALA A 55 0.37 3.28 -17.51
C ALA A 55 0.50 3.97 -18.87
N ASN A 56 0.88 5.26 -18.88
CA ASN A 56 1.07 6.02 -20.12
C ASN A 56 2.25 5.51 -20.94
N LYS A 57 3.39 5.21 -20.31
CA LYS A 57 4.59 4.73 -21.02
C LYS A 57 4.37 3.36 -21.67
N TYR A 58 3.57 2.51 -21.04
CA TYR A 58 3.26 1.16 -21.50
C TYR A 58 1.89 1.04 -22.20
N ALA A 59 1.19 2.16 -22.44
CA ALA A 59 -0.03 2.19 -23.25
C ALA A 59 0.21 1.66 -24.67
N GLY A 60 1.42 1.81 -25.20
CA GLY A 60 1.82 1.24 -26.50
C GLY A 60 1.84 -0.29 -26.57
N LEU A 61 1.59 -1.00 -25.45
CA LEU A 61 1.32 -2.44 -25.49
C LEU A 61 -0.07 -2.76 -26.04
N GLU A 62 -1.00 -1.80 -26.02
CA GLU A 62 -2.31 -1.93 -26.65
C GLU A 62 -2.15 -2.11 -28.16
N GLY A 63 -2.87 -3.10 -28.70
CA GLY A 63 -2.77 -3.52 -30.10
C GLY A 63 -1.68 -4.55 -30.39
N LEU A 64 -0.78 -4.85 -29.44
CA LEU A 64 0.21 -5.91 -29.64
C LEU A 64 -0.40 -7.30 -29.37
N PRO A 65 0.06 -8.35 -30.08
CA PRO A 65 -0.36 -9.73 -29.82
C PRO A 65 -0.02 -10.17 -28.39
N ILE A 66 -0.96 -10.87 -27.76
CA ILE A 66 -0.80 -11.37 -26.39
C ILE A 66 0.42 -12.28 -26.28
N ASP A 67 0.65 -13.16 -27.25
CA ASP A 67 1.76 -14.12 -27.23
C ASP A 67 3.11 -13.43 -27.39
N PHE A 68 3.17 -12.32 -28.14
CA PHE A 68 4.37 -11.51 -28.26
C PHE A 68 4.75 -10.91 -26.90
N ILE A 69 3.78 -10.35 -26.18
CA ILE A 69 4.01 -9.77 -24.86
C ILE A 69 4.36 -10.86 -23.84
N LYS A 70 3.70 -12.02 -23.87
CA LYS A 70 4.05 -13.15 -22.99
C LYS A 70 5.50 -13.58 -23.18
N ARG A 71 5.95 -13.71 -24.44
CA ARG A 71 7.33 -14.08 -24.78
C ARG A 71 8.36 -13.07 -24.26
N HIS A 72 8.03 -11.79 -24.25
CA HIS A 72 8.91 -10.71 -23.79
C HIS A 72 8.60 -10.22 -22.37
N SER A 73 7.75 -10.93 -21.62
CA SER A 73 7.25 -10.51 -20.30
C SER A 73 8.37 -10.18 -19.34
N MET A 74 9.42 -11.00 -19.28
CA MET A 74 10.57 -10.79 -18.40
C MET A 74 11.32 -9.49 -18.74
N ALA A 75 11.57 -9.23 -20.03
CA ALA A 75 12.23 -8.01 -20.48
C ALA A 75 11.37 -6.76 -20.21
N ILE A 76 10.06 -6.87 -20.43
CA ILE A 76 9.10 -5.79 -20.13
C ILE A 76 9.09 -5.51 -18.62
N GLN A 77 9.04 -6.55 -17.78
CA GLN A 77 9.09 -6.39 -16.31
C GLN A 77 10.41 -5.76 -15.84
N GLU A 78 11.54 -6.14 -16.41
CA GLU A 78 12.84 -5.53 -16.09
C GLU A 78 12.87 -4.05 -16.48
N GLN A 79 12.30 -3.70 -17.64
CA GLN A 79 12.20 -2.31 -18.06
C GLN A 79 11.27 -1.51 -17.14
N ILE A 80 10.11 -2.06 -16.75
CA ILE A 80 9.21 -1.43 -15.78
C ILE A 80 9.92 -1.22 -14.45
N TYR A 81 10.72 -2.19 -14.00
CA TYR A 81 11.50 -2.08 -12.76
C TYR A 81 12.50 -0.92 -12.83
N LYS A 82 13.24 -0.78 -13.94
CA LYS A 82 14.19 0.33 -14.17
C LYS A 82 13.47 1.67 -14.17
N ASP A 83 12.39 1.79 -14.95
CA ASP A 83 11.59 3.00 -15.06
C ASP A 83 11.01 3.45 -13.71
N MET A 84 10.58 2.50 -12.87
CA MET A 84 10.10 2.76 -11.52
C MET A 84 11.23 3.19 -10.59
N SER A 85 12.39 2.53 -10.66
CA SER A 85 13.56 2.85 -9.84
C SER A 85 14.13 4.26 -10.08
N GLU A 86 13.82 4.85 -11.23
CA GLU A 86 14.23 6.22 -11.59
C GLU A 86 13.32 7.30 -11.00
N GLN A 87 12.12 6.94 -10.55
CA GLN A 87 11.15 7.93 -10.11
C GLN A 87 11.53 8.55 -8.76
N GLY A 88 11.29 9.86 -8.66
CA GLY A 88 11.68 10.66 -7.49
C GLY A 88 11.13 10.11 -6.16
N VAL A 89 9.86 9.70 -6.12
CA VAL A 89 9.23 9.14 -4.90
C VAL A 89 9.89 7.83 -4.46
N ILE A 90 10.25 6.98 -5.43
CA ILE A 90 10.83 5.66 -5.17
C ILE A 90 12.26 5.80 -4.65
N ARG A 91 13.05 6.70 -5.27
CA ARG A 91 14.41 7.03 -4.81
C ARG A 91 14.40 7.71 -3.44
N ARG A 92 13.55 8.73 -3.24
CA ARG A 92 13.48 9.52 -2.01
C ARG A 92 13.15 8.66 -0.78
N TYR A 93 12.21 7.73 -0.93
CA TYR A 93 11.76 6.85 0.15
C TYR A 93 12.42 5.46 0.15
N LYS A 94 13.40 5.23 -0.74
CA LYS A 94 14.15 3.96 -0.87
C LYS A 94 13.20 2.75 -0.95
N ILE A 95 12.16 2.89 -1.78
CA ILE A 95 11.12 1.88 -1.96
C ILE A 95 11.61 0.90 -3.02
N ASN A 96 11.51 -0.40 -2.76
CA ASN A 96 11.73 -1.41 -3.77
C ASN A 96 10.38 -1.76 -4.40
N VAL A 97 10.24 -1.55 -5.72
CA VAL A 97 9.01 -1.84 -6.44
C VAL A 97 9.24 -3.02 -7.37
N THR A 98 8.56 -4.14 -7.11
CA THR A 98 8.66 -5.35 -7.95
C THR A 98 7.45 -5.44 -8.88
N PRO A 99 7.63 -5.31 -10.22
CA PRO A 99 6.54 -5.40 -11.17
C PRO A 99 6.16 -6.86 -11.46
N LYS A 100 4.86 -7.12 -11.54
CA LYS A 100 4.26 -8.38 -12.01
C LYS A 100 3.33 -8.08 -13.18
N LEU A 101 3.58 -8.72 -14.31
CA LEU A 101 2.80 -8.54 -15.52
C LEU A 101 1.85 -9.73 -15.72
N PHE A 102 0.55 -9.44 -15.78
CA PHE A 102 -0.48 -10.42 -16.13
C PHE A 102 -1.00 -10.08 -17.52
N VAL A 103 -0.57 -10.86 -18.51
CA VAL A 103 -0.84 -10.60 -19.92
C VAL A 103 -2.14 -11.26 -20.34
N GLY A 104 -3.07 -10.46 -20.87
CA GLY A 104 -4.35 -10.87 -21.43
C GLY A 104 -4.94 -9.77 -22.30
N GLU A 105 -6.16 -9.94 -22.81
CA GLU A 105 -6.85 -8.84 -23.53
C GLU A 105 -6.95 -7.58 -22.66
N LYS A 106 -7.16 -7.79 -21.35
CA LYS A 106 -6.93 -6.81 -20.30
C LYS A 106 -5.61 -7.15 -19.60
N THR A 107 -4.56 -6.41 -19.92
CA THR A 107 -3.23 -6.61 -19.32
C THR A 107 -3.09 -5.78 -18.05
N GLN A 108 -2.65 -6.42 -16.96
CA GLN A 108 -2.48 -5.78 -15.66
C GLN A 108 -1.01 -5.76 -15.23
N ILE A 109 -0.51 -4.57 -14.91
CA ILE A 109 0.81 -4.34 -14.33
C ILE A 109 0.62 -4.12 -12.82
N TYR A 110 0.93 -5.14 -12.01
CA TYR A 110 0.93 -5.02 -10.56
C TYR A 110 2.30 -4.58 -10.06
N LEU A 111 2.34 -3.47 -9.34
CA LEU A 111 3.54 -2.87 -8.78
C LEU A 111 3.55 -3.11 -7.27
N GLN A 112 4.33 -4.09 -6.82
CA GLN A 112 4.43 -4.40 -5.40
C GLN A 112 5.49 -3.52 -4.74
N ALA A 113 5.07 -2.52 -3.98
CA ALA A 113 5.95 -1.55 -3.33
C ALA A 113 6.28 -1.95 -1.89
N LYS A 114 7.55 -2.27 -1.62
CA LYS A 114 8.06 -2.65 -0.30
C LYS A 114 9.14 -1.69 0.17
N THR A 115 9.03 -1.19 1.39
CA THR A 115 10.08 -0.40 2.05
C THR A 115 10.58 -1.09 3.30
N ARG A 116 11.89 -1.02 3.51
CA ARG A 116 12.58 -1.56 4.69
C ARG A 116 12.95 -0.49 5.71
N ILE A 117 12.67 0.79 5.42
CA ILE A 117 13.22 1.91 6.19
C ILE A 117 12.13 2.73 6.86
N TYR A 118 11.06 3.03 6.14
CA TYR A 118 9.99 3.90 6.63
C TYR A 118 8.66 3.15 6.66
N ASP A 119 7.79 3.49 7.60
CA ASP A 119 6.39 3.06 7.65
C ASP A 119 5.51 4.30 7.80
N ILE A 120 4.69 4.60 6.80
CA ILE A 120 3.80 5.76 6.77
C ILE A 120 2.39 5.22 6.59
N ARG A 121 1.50 5.49 7.56
CA ARG A 121 0.11 5.00 7.52
C ARG A 121 -0.86 6.08 7.93
N GLY A 122 -1.97 6.19 7.20
CA GLY A 122 -3.12 6.95 7.62
C GLY A 122 -4.18 6.02 8.21
N LEU A 123 -4.73 6.37 9.36
CA LEU A 123 -5.86 5.67 9.96
C LEU A 123 -6.91 6.71 10.35
N VAL A 124 -8.14 6.50 9.91
CA VAL A 124 -9.31 7.22 10.40
C VAL A 124 -10.10 6.26 11.27
N TYR A 125 -10.54 6.68 12.45
CA TYR A 125 -11.41 5.83 13.26
C TYR A 125 -12.47 6.61 14.02
N MET A 126 -13.58 5.94 14.32
CA MET A 126 -14.69 6.49 15.09
C MET A 126 -15.17 5.44 16.09
N ASP A 127 -15.39 5.87 17.34
CA ASP A 127 -15.88 5.03 18.43
C ASP A 127 -17.41 5.17 18.57
N ILE A 128 -18.13 4.05 18.49
CA ILE A 128 -19.59 3.96 18.58
C ILE A 128 -19.96 3.20 19.86
N GLY A 129 -20.87 3.76 20.66
CA GLY A 129 -21.41 3.13 21.88
C GLY A 129 -20.57 3.35 23.13
N ARG A 130 -19.53 4.20 23.06
CA ARG A 130 -18.72 4.58 24.23
C ARG A 130 -19.53 5.50 25.15
N THR A 131 -19.66 5.14 26.43
CA THR A 131 -20.56 5.82 27.38
C THR A 131 -19.83 6.65 28.43
N GLN A 132 -18.56 6.36 28.72
CA GLN A 132 -17.81 7.01 29.81
C GLN A 132 -16.74 8.02 29.37
N ASN A 133 -16.88 8.71 28.23
CA ASN A 133 -15.92 9.74 27.83
C ASN A 133 -16.61 10.92 27.15
N GLN A 134 -16.10 12.15 27.33
CA GLN A 134 -16.63 13.36 26.69
C GLN A 134 -16.52 13.35 25.14
N TYR A 135 -15.86 12.35 24.57
CA TYR A 135 -15.55 12.20 23.15
C TYR A 135 -16.43 11.15 22.45
N ILE A 136 -17.73 11.12 22.75
CA ILE A 136 -18.70 10.17 22.16
C ILE A 136 -18.86 10.47 20.66
N GLY A 137 -18.63 9.48 19.80
CA GLY A 137 -18.85 9.61 18.35
C GLY A 137 -17.84 10.48 17.60
N GLU A 138 -16.71 10.83 18.23
CA GLU A 138 -15.69 11.65 17.57
C GLU A 138 -14.90 10.86 16.53
N THR A 139 -14.69 11.49 15.38
CA THR A 139 -13.76 10.99 14.36
C THR A 139 -12.33 11.37 14.76
N VAL A 140 -11.43 10.39 14.78
CA VAL A 140 -10.00 10.60 15.01
C VAL A 140 -9.24 10.31 13.74
N LEU A 141 -8.40 11.26 13.33
CA LEU A 141 -7.44 11.10 12.25
C LEU A 141 -6.08 10.81 12.87
N GLN A 142 -5.51 9.65 12.59
CA GLN A 142 -4.20 9.23 13.05
C GLN A 142 -3.24 9.10 11.86
N ALA A 143 -2.11 9.80 11.94
CA ALA A 143 -0.97 9.63 11.05
C ALA A 143 0.16 8.89 11.81
N HIS A 144 0.56 7.72 11.31
CA HIS A 144 1.68 6.94 11.84
C HIS A 144 2.91 7.18 10.98
N LEU A 145 4.02 7.58 11.60
CA LEU A 145 5.32 7.76 10.98
C LEU A 145 6.36 6.91 11.73
N GLY A 146 6.74 5.80 11.13
CA GLY A 146 7.69 4.82 11.64
C GLY A 146 9.00 4.82 10.86
N ARG A 147 10.09 4.53 11.57
CA ARG A 147 11.40 4.19 11.01
C ARG A 147 11.82 2.81 11.50
N LYS A 148 12.01 1.90 10.56
CA LYS A 148 12.42 0.52 10.82
C LYS A 148 13.92 0.45 11.11
N ILE A 149 14.27 -0.28 12.17
CA ILE A 149 15.63 -0.58 12.60
C ILE A 149 15.81 -2.09 12.47
N GLY A 150 16.45 -2.51 11.38
CA GLY A 150 16.51 -3.93 11.01
C GLY A 150 15.16 -4.45 10.50
N THR A 151 14.90 -5.74 10.71
CA THR A 151 13.68 -6.41 10.21
C THR A 151 12.56 -6.52 11.25
N GLN A 152 12.86 -6.26 12.52
CA GLN A 152 11.94 -6.53 13.63
C GLN A 152 11.62 -5.30 14.48
N HIS A 153 12.42 -4.25 14.44
CA HIS A 153 12.24 -3.11 15.33
C HIS A 153 11.77 -1.87 14.57
N GLU A 154 10.94 -1.06 15.19
CA GLU A 154 10.49 0.21 14.62
C GLU A 154 10.35 1.25 15.73
N VAL A 155 10.94 2.42 15.48
CA VAL A 155 10.68 3.64 16.27
C VAL A 155 9.63 4.43 15.51
N PHE A 156 8.59 4.88 16.18
CA PHE A 156 7.47 5.54 15.53
C PHE A 156 6.95 6.74 16.29
N THR A 157 6.29 7.59 15.53
CA THR A 157 5.54 8.75 15.99
C THR A 157 4.13 8.67 15.41
N ASP A 158 3.13 8.65 16.28
CA ASP A 158 1.75 8.84 15.89
C ASP A 158 1.32 10.28 16.17
N VAL A 159 0.65 10.91 15.21
CA VAL A 159 -0.06 12.17 15.42
C VAL A 159 -1.55 11.89 15.30
N GLN A 160 -2.30 12.19 16.36
CA GLN A 160 -3.74 12.07 16.39
C GLN A 160 -4.37 13.47 16.37
N LEU A 161 -5.26 13.70 15.42
CA LEU A 161 -6.07 14.91 15.31
C LEU A 161 -7.53 14.54 15.51
N ARG A 162 -8.23 15.29 16.35
CA ARG A 162 -9.68 15.18 16.56
C ARG A 162 -10.33 16.44 15.98
N PRO A 163 -10.93 16.39 14.78
CA PRO A 163 -11.49 17.57 14.12
C PRO A 163 -12.64 18.21 14.90
N GLY A 164 -13.40 17.43 15.66
CA GLY A 164 -14.58 17.93 16.40
C GLY A 164 -14.24 19.05 17.38
N ASN A 165 -13.14 18.89 18.12
CA ASN A 165 -12.71 19.85 19.15
C ASN A 165 -11.37 20.51 18.80
N PHE A 166 -10.84 20.27 17.58
CA PHE A 166 -9.51 20.68 17.12
C PHE A 166 -8.36 20.33 18.09
N THR A 167 -8.51 19.25 18.86
CA THR A 167 -7.46 18.77 19.75
C THR A 167 -6.51 17.85 19.00
N TRP A 168 -5.22 17.97 19.31
CA TRP A 168 -4.20 17.11 18.74
C TRP A 168 -3.38 16.47 19.86
N ASN A 169 -2.82 15.31 19.56
CA ASN A 169 -1.98 14.56 20.48
C ASN A 169 -0.89 13.85 19.71
N MET A 170 0.27 13.71 20.33
CA MET A 170 1.43 13.06 19.76
C MET A 170 1.81 11.86 20.62
N ARG A 171 2.11 10.74 19.99
CA ARG A 171 2.58 9.55 20.70
C ARG A 171 3.89 9.10 20.10
N LEU A 172 4.89 8.95 20.95
CA LEU A 172 6.23 8.53 20.58
C LEU A 172 6.44 7.13 21.11
N GLY A 173 6.88 6.19 20.28
CA GLY A 173 6.98 4.81 20.70
C GLY A 173 8.03 4.01 19.99
N TYR A 174 8.20 2.80 20.51
CA TYR A 174 9.08 1.79 19.98
C TYR A 174 8.40 0.44 20.10
N PHE A 175 8.48 -0.38 19.05
CA PHE A 175 8.03 -1.76 19.12
C PHE A 175 9.00 -2.72 18.46
N CYS A 176 8.95 -3.96 18.91
CA CYS A 176 9.50 -5.11 18.23
C CYS A 176 8.37 -5.99 17.66
N GLN A 177 8.59 -6.53 16.48
CA GLN A 177 7.69 -7.42 15.77
C GLN A 177 8.41 -8.73 15.48
N ALA A 178 7.88 -9.81 16.05
CA ALA A 178 8.35 -11.18 15.87
C ALA A 178 7.22 -12.03 15.29
N LYS A 179 7.33 -12.35 13.99
CA LYS A 179 6.33 -13.13 13.23
C LYS A 179 4.93 -12.50 13.32
N ARG A 180 4.04 -13.06 14.14
CA ARG A 180 2.65 -12.63 14.34
C ARG A 180 2.46 -11.79 15.59
N VAL A 181 3.50 -11.60 16.40
CA VAL A 181 3.43 -10.89 17.68
C VAL A 181 4.18 -9.57 17.55
N GLN A 182 3.56 -8.49 18.00
CA GLN A 182 4.16 -7.18 18.13
C GLN A 182 4.06 -6.77 19.60
N LEU A 183 5.14 -6.27 20.17
CA LEU A 183 5.18 -5.76 21.54
C LEU A 183 5.92 -4.43 21.53
N GLY A 184 5.38 -3.45 22.25
CA GLY A 184 5.96 -2.13 22.24
C GLY A 184 5.57 -1.30 23.44
N ILE A 185 6.26 -0.17 23.54
CA ILE A 185 6.00 0.88 24.49
C ILE A 185 5.75 2.17 23.72
N ARG A 186 4.86 3.00 24.22
CA ARG A 186 4.63 4.34 23.68
C ARG A 186 4.35 5.32 24.81
N TYR A 187 4.80 6.54 24.62
CA TYR A 187 4.55 7.69 25.47
C TYR A 187 3.53 8.59 24.78
N GLU A 188 2.52 9.01 25.52
CA GLU A 188 1.44 9.87 25.04
C GLU A 188 1.62 11.27 25.63
N THR A 189 1.80 12.29 24.78
CA THR A 189 2.17 13.63 25.24
C THR A 189 1.01 14.39 25.87
N ALA A 190 -0.24 14.16 25.45
CA ALA A 190 -1.40 14.87 25.99
C ALA A 190 -1.69 14.54 27.46
N ASP A 191 -1.58 13.26 27.83
CA ASP A 191 -1.89 12.77 29.18
C ASP A 191 -0.63 12.48 30.01
N GLU A 192 0.56 12.69 29.43
CA GLU A 192 1.87 12.36 30.02
C GLU A 192 1.96 10.91 30.53
N THR A 193 1.33 9.97 29.79
CA THR A 193 1.24 8.58 30.21
C THR A 193 2.06 7.64 29.34
N VAL A 194 2.59 6.59 29.97
CA VAL A 194 3.29 5.50 29.29
C VAL A 194 2.31 4.35 29.10
N HIS A 195 2.22 3.89 27.86
CA HIS A 195 1.44 2.74 27.45
C HIS A 195 2.35 1.61 27.03
N VAL A 196 2.05 0.40 27.49
CA VAL A 196 2.64 -0.84 26.96
C VAL A 196 1.56 -1.53 26.15
N PHE A 197 1.89 -1.89 24.92
CA PHE A 197 0.92 -2.50 24.01
C PHE A 197 1.48 -3.77 23.38
N GLY A 198 0.57 -4.67 23.03
CA GLY A 198 0.84 -5.89 22.31
C GLY A 198 -0.22 -6.14 21.24
N ASN A 199 0.21 -6.56 20.05
CA ASN A 199 -0.69 -6.99 18.99
C ASN A 199 -0.33 -8.41 18.56
N VAL A 200 -1.35 -9.24 18.32
CA VAL A 200 -1.18 -10.61 17.80
C VAL A 200 -2.07 -10.79 16.58
N ASP A 201 -1.44 -11.01 15.43
CA ASP A 201 -2.14 -11.28 14.17
C ASP A 201 -2.59 -12.74 14.12
N TRP A 202 -3.89 -12.97 14.17
CA TRP A 202 -4.51 -14.28 14.03
C TRP A 202 -5.10 -14.42 12.62
N GLN A 203 -4.52 -15.31 11.81
CA GLN A 203 -4.85 -15.41 10.36
C GLN A 203 -4.66 -14.06 9.65
N LYS A 204 -5.02 -13.95 8.36
CA LYS A 204 -4.78 -12.72 7.57
C LYS A 204 -5.75 -11.57 7.89
N ARG A 205 -6.80 -11.80 8.69
CA ARG A 205 -7.91 -10.84 8.87
C ARG A 205 -8.25 -10.51 10.31
N TRP A 206 -7.77 -11.26 11.29
CA TRP A 206 -8.04 -11.01 12.71
C TRP A 206 -6.80 -10.53 13.44
N GLN A 207 -6.96 -9.59 14.35
CA GLN A 207 -5.88 -9.10 15.18
C GLN A 207 -6.39 -8.88 16.60
N TRP A 208 -5.66 -9.44 17.56
CA TRP A 208 -5.84 -9.15 18.98
C TRP A 208 -4.92 -8.00 19.36
N ARG A 209 -5.45 -7.04 20.10
CA ARG A 209 -4.71 -5.92 20.68
C ARG A 209 -4.88 -5.96 22.18
N TRP A 210 -3.79 -5.71 22.88
CA TRP A 210 -3.75 -5.44 24.30
C TRP A 210 -3.00 -4.13 24.50
N ASP A 211 -3.51 -3.29 25.39
CA ASP A 211 -2.91 -2.01 25.73
C ASP A 211 -3.07 -1.75 27.22
N ARG A 212 -1.99 -1.38 27.89
CA ARG A 212 -1.97 -1.10 29.31
C ARG A 212 -1.39 0.28 29.55
N ASN A 213 -2.20 1.17 30.10
CA ASN A 213 -1.74 2.43 30.64
C ASN A 213 -1.04 2.17 31.99
N MET A 214 0.26 2.46 32.07
CA MET A 214 1.06 2.22 33.27
C MET A 214 0.79 3.25 34.38
N THR A 215 0.49 4.49 34.01
CA THR A 215 0.23 5.59 34.96
C THR A 215 -1.12 5.41 35.66
N MET A 216 -2.18 5.14 34.89
CA MET A 216 -3.55 4.98 35.40
C MET A 216 -3.91 3.52 35.74
N LYS A 217 -2.99 2.57 35.50
CA LYS A 217 -3.18 1.12 35.71
C LYS A 217 -4.45 0.54 35.06
N ARG A 218 -4.83 1.07 33.89
CA ARG A 218 -5.99 0.60 33.11
C ARG A 218 -5.55 -0.31 31.97
N ASN A 219 -6.37 -1.32 31.68
CA ASN A 219 -6.16 -2.26 30.58
C ASN A 219 -7.27 -2.12 29.54
N GLU A 220 -6.89 -2.18 28.28
CA GLU A 220 -7.77 -2.26 27.14
C GLU A 220 -7.42 -3.47 26.27
N TRP A 221 -8.46 -4.13 25.79
CA TRP A 221 -8.39 -5.25 24.88
C TRP A 221 -9.16 -4.89 23.62
N GLY A 222 -8.58 -5.17 22.46
CA GLY A 222 -9.20 -4.92 21.17
C GLY A 222 -9.22 -6.18 20.33
N PHE A 223 -10.37 -6.50 19.75
CA PHE A 223 -10.48 -7.56 18.76
C PHE A 223 -10.87 -6.97 17.41
N ARG A 224 -9.95 -7.02 16.47
CA ARG A 224 -10.05 -6.36 15.17
C ARG A 224 -10.30 -7.36 14.06
N HIS A 225 -11.24 -7.04 13.19
CA HIS A 225 -11.51 -7.74 11.93
C HIS A 225 -11.32 -6.82 10.73
N ARG A 226 -10.44 -7.19 9.80
CA ARG A 226 -10.23 -6.47 8.53
C ARG A 226 -11.11 -7.09 7.43
N MET A 227 -12.12 -6.36 6.99
CA MET A 227 -13.08 -6.82 5.97
C MET A 227 -12.52 -6.64 4.55
N ARG A 228 -12.02 -5.45 4.24
CA ARG A 228 -11.39 -5.06 2.96
C ARG A 228 -10.08 -4.31 3.23
N ASN A 229 -9.32 -3.99 2.18
CA ASN A 229 -8.05 -3.24 2.31
C ASN A 229 -8.23 -1.87 2.98
N TYR A 230 -9.43 -1.29 2.94
CA TYR A 230 -9.70 0.08 3.39
C TYR A 230 -10.57 0.16 4.65
N LEU A 231 -11.20 -0.93 5.09
CA LEU A 231 -12.18 -0.90 6.18
C LEU A 231 -12.01 -2.08 7.15
N GLY A 232 -12.03 -1.75 8.44
CA GLY A 232 -12.02 -2.71 9.53
C GLY A 232 -12.98 -2.31 10.65
N ILE A 233 -13.30 -3.29 11.49
CA ILE A 233 -14.07 -3.08 12.71
C ILE A 233 -13.25 -3.64 13.87
N GLU A 234 -13.21 -2.94 14.99
CA GLU A 234 -12.55 -3.37 16.22
C GLU A 234 -13.53 -3.29 17.38
N TYR A 235 -13.75 -4.41 18.07
CA TYR A 235 -14.49 -4.44 19.33
C TYR A 235 -13.50 -4.18 20.47
N VAL A 236 -13.72 -3.13 21.25
CA VAL A 236 -12.81 -2.70 22.33
C VAL A 236 -13.49 -2.90 23.67
N VAL A 237 -12.78 -3.55 24.60
CA VAL A 237 -13.18 -3.75 25.98
C VAL A 237 -12.13 -3.11 26.87
N SER A 238 -12.54 -2.08 27.62
CA SER A 238 -11.76 -1.46 28.67
C SER A 238 -12.22 -1.98 30.03
N SER A 239 -11.48 -1.66 31.09
CA SER A 239 -11.85 -2.02 32.46
C SER A 239 -13.20 -1.46 32.92
N THR A 240 -13.71 -0.41 32.28
CA THR A 240 -14.94 0.29 32.70
C THR A 240 -15.99 0.45 31.61
N ASP A 241 -15.67 0.13 30.34
CA ASP A 241 -16.57 0.38 29.20
C ASP A 241 -16.24 -0.56 28.03
N HIS A 242 -17.17 -0.72 27.10
CA HIS A 242 -16.97 -1.47 25.86
C HIS A 242 -17.61 -0.73 24.69
N TRP A 243 -16.96 -0.75 23.53
CA TRP A 243 -17.46 -0.03 22.35
C TRP A 243 -16.98 -0.67 21.05
N ILE A 244 -17.58 -0.23 19.94
CA ILE A 244 -17.19 -0.64 18.60
C ILE A 244 -16.44 0.51 17.95
N ARG A 245 -15.26 0.22 17.38
CA ARG A 245 -14.46 1.16 16.61
C ARG A 245 -14.50 0.80 15.13
N LEU A 246 -14.93 1.74 14.31
CA LEU A 246 -14.80 1.65 12.85
C LEU A 246 -13.44 2.18 12.44
N LEU A 247 -12.75 1.47 11.53
CA LEU A 247 -11.39 1.78 11.08
C LEU A 247 -11.37 1.96 9.56
N GLY A 248 -10.89 3.10 9.10
CA GLY A 248 -10.62 3.42 7.70
C GLY A 248 -9.11 3.55 7.46
N TYR A 249 -8.55 2.73 6.57
CA TYR A 249 -7.11 2.75 6.26
C TYR A 249 -6.82 3.58 5.00
N MET A 250 -5.74 4.38 5.04
CA MET A 250 -5.26 5.23 3.93
C MET A 250 -3.78 5.03 3.63
#